data_AF-A0A9C8ADX2-F1
#
_entry.id   AF-A0A9C8ADX2-F1
#
_cell.length_a   1.000
_cell.length_b   1.000
_cell.length_c   1.000
_cell.angle_alpha   90.00
_cell.angle_beta   90.00
_cell.angle_gamma   90.00
#
_symmetry.space_group_name_H-M   'P 1'
#
loop_
_entity.id
_entity.type
_entity.pdbx_description
1 polymer ?
#
loop_
_entity_poly.entity_id
_entity_poly.type
_entity_poly.pdbx_seq_one_letter_code
_entity_poly.pdbx_strand_id
1 'polypeptide(L)'
;MLYKRKLSFSRIEFQELRKIVDITERINDTVFDTWFNYSYKISQDENAFLNHLIDSNRRFLDSYSEEELKAQFIIPLLNQINFFQNDIRGWYERALSGVINQVLLRGNTDYMVAQGIETPEKPYFFIQEYKKELGDKHPKNQLLAEMMVAMQLNEENLMRGAFVISRFWNFVILKKIGDNRYEYFRSPDFNVLKIQELEQIYINLQAIKGMFDK
;
A
#
# COMPACT_ATOMS: atom_id res chain seq x y z
N MET A 1 15.99 28.08 -3.24
CA MET A 1 14.88 27.33 -2.61
C MET A 1 14.85 25.92 -3.19
N LEU A 2 14.81 24.90 -2.34
CA LEU A 2 14.81 23.49 -2.76
C LEU A 2 13.49 23.03 -3.43
N TYR A 3 12.39 23.79 -3.30
CA TYR A 3 11.10 23.53 -3.93
C TYR A 3 10.33 24.84 -4.20
N LYS A 4 9.39 24.82 -5.15
CA LYS A 4 8.55 25.97 -5.57
C LYS A 4 7.09 25.87 -5.12
N ARG A 5 6.62 24.65 -4.84
CA ARG A 5 5.24 24.37 -4.41
C ARG A 5 5.24 23.27 -3.35
N LYS A 6 4.21 23.26 -2.49
CA LYS A 6 3.98 22.21 -1.50
C LYS A 6 2.59 21.61 -1.69
N LEU A 7 2.50 20.28 -1.65
CA LEU A 7 1.25 19.53 -1.70
C LEU A 7 1.17 18.52 -0.56
N SER A 8 -0.06 18.25 -0.12
CA SER A 8 -0.36 17.24 0.90
C SER A 8 -0.75 15.94 0.20
N PHE A 9 -0.25 14.79 0.65
CA PHE A 9 -0.65 13.48 0.12
C PHE A 9 -2.17 13.29 0.14
N SER A 10 -2.81 13.55 1.28
CA SER A 10 -4.27 13.46 1.48
C SER A 10 -5.12 14.44 0.67
N ARG A 11 -4.48 15.36 -0.08
CA ARG A 11 -5.18 16.36 -0.91
C ARG A 11 -4.77 16.30 -2.36
N ILE A 12 -3.91 15.36 -2.75
CA ILE A 12 -3.36 15.33 -4.09
C ILE A 12 -4.33 14.68 -5.07
N GLU A 13 -4.64 15.40 -6.14
CA GLU A 13 -5.42 14.85 -7.23
C GLU A 13 -4.52 14.26 -8.32
N PHE A 14 -5.04 13.29 -9.07
CA PHE A 14 -4.28 12.68 -10.17
C PHE A 14 -3.86 13.71 -11.23
N GLN A 15 -4.68 14.74 -11.46
CA GLN A 15 -4.33 15.84 -12.36
C GLN A 15 -3.14 16.65 -11.86
N GLU A 16 -2.96 16.77 -10.54
CA GLU A 16 -1.79 17.44 -9.97
C GLU A 16 -0.54 16.59 -10.13
N LEU A 17 -0.64 15.27 -9.92
CA LEU A 17 0.46 14.34 -10.18
C LEU A 17 0.97 14.44 -11.62
N ARG A 18 0.05 14.47 -12.60
CA ARG A 18 0.39 14.64 -14.03
C ARG A 18 1.00 15.99 -14.39
N LYS A 19 0.89 17.00 -13.52
CA LYS A 19 1.59 18.30 -13.69
C LYS A 19 3.01 18.26 -13.11
N ILE A 20 3.31 17.31 -12.23
CA ILE A 20 4.61 17.16 -11.56
C ILE A 20 5.49 16.18 -12.35
N VAL A 21 4.90 15.10 -12.84
CA VAL A 21 5.59 14.02 -13.57
C VAL A 21 4.75 13.56 -14.76
N ASP A 22 5.39 12.94 -15.74
CA ASP A 22 4.70 12.16 -16.75
C ASP A 22 4.40 10.77 -16.16
N ILE A 23 3.12 10.55 -15.81
CA ILE A 23 2.66 9.30 -15.19
C ILE A 23 1.45 8.75 -15.94
N THR A 24 1.56 7.48 -16.34
CA THR A 24 0.52 6.80 -17.12
C THR A 24 0.16 5.46 -16.49
N GLU A 25 -1.14 5.15 -16.47
CA GLU A 25 -1.63 3.82 -16.12
C GLU A 25 -1.42 2.86 -17.29
N ARG A 26 -0.92 1.66 -17.00
CA ARG A 26 -0.81 0.57 -17.96
C ARG A 26 -1.61 -0.63 -17.46
N ILE A 27 -2.33 -1.27 -18.37
CA ILE A 27 -3.08 -2.50 -18.10
C ILE A 27 -2.20 -3.67 -18.55
N ASN A 28 -1.66 -4.40 -17.58
CA ASN A 28 -0.91 -5.62 -17.81
C ASN A 28 -0.84 -6.41 -16.50
N ASP A 29 -1.60 -7.49 -16.38
CA ASP A 29 -1.65 -8.28 -15.15
C ASP A 29 -0.37 -9.10 -14.93
N THR A 30 0.36 -9.46 -15.99
CA THR A 30 1.56 -10.31 -15.90
C THR A 30 2.70 -9.63 -15.15
N VAL A 31 2.66 -8.31 -14.96
CA VAL A 31 3.64 -7.59 -14.15
C VAL A 31 3.59 -7.98 -12.67
N PHE A 32 2.45 -8.53 -12.23
CA PHE A 32 2.25 -9.03 -10.86
C PHE A 32 2.72 -10.47 -10.68
N ASP A 33 2.99 -11.24 -11.74
CA ASP A 33 3.29 -12.67 -11.64
C ASP A 33 4.44 -12.98 -10.69
N THR A 34 5.53 -12.20 -10.78
CA THR A 34 6.70 -12.34 -9.88
C THR A 34 6.40 -12.08 -8.40
N TRP A 35 5.27 -11.43 -8.12
CA TRP A 35 4.81 -11.10 -6.77
C TRP A 35 3.69 -12.06 -6.33
N PHE A 36 2.65 -12.24 -7.14
CA PHE A 36 1.47 -13.01 -6.78
C PHE A 36 1.68 -14.52 -6.83
N ASN A 37 2.64 -15.00 -7.64
CA ASN A 37 3.03 -16.42 -7.67
C ASN A 37 4.12 -16.75 -6.64
N TYR A 38 4.30 -15.92 -5.61
CA TYR A 38 5.20 -16.22 -4.51
C TYR A 38 4.80 -17.54 -3.85
N SER A 39 5.75 -18.48 -3.79
CA SER A 39 5.53 -19.81 -3.25
C SER A 39 5.41 -19.77 -1.73
N TYR A 40 4.21 -19.54 -1.23
CA TYR A 40 3.90 -19.56 0.19
C TYR A 40 2.77 -20.55 0.48
N LYS A 41 3.03 -21.48 1.41
CA LYS A 41 2.04 -22.46 1.84
C LYS A 41 1.39 -21.98 3.14
N ILE A 42 0.12 -21.58 3.04
CA ILE A 42 -0.71 -21.23 4.20
C ILE A 42 -0.82 -22.47 5.10
N SER A 43 -0.45 -22.32 6.37
CA SER A 43 -0.56 -23.34 7.39
C SER A 43 -2.02 -23.58 7.81
N GLN A 44 -2.28 -24.68 8.52
CA GLN A 44 -3.62 -24.95 9.06
C GLN A 44 -4.08 -23.86 10.04
N ASP A 45 -3.16 -23.35 10.87
CA ASP A 45 -3.45 -22.30 11.85
C ASP A 45 -3.76 -20.96 11.17
N GLU A 46 -2.99 -20.60 10.12
CA GLU A 46 -3.28 -19.39 9.33
C GLU A 46 -4.59 -19.52 8.57
N ASN A 47 -4.88 -20.68 7.99
CA ASN A 47 -6.16 -20.92 7.33
C ASN A 47 -7.33 -20.80 8.32
N ALA A 48 -7.19 -21.37 9.53
CA ALA A 48 -8.20 -21.24 10.59
C ALA A 48 -8.38 -19.77 11.01
N PHE A 49 -7.29 -19.02 11.14
CA PHE A 49 -7.32 -17.58 11.42
C PHE A 49 -8.06 -16.80 10.33
N LEU A 50 -7.74 -17.02 9.05
CA LEU A 50 -8.37 -16.28 7.94
C LEU A 50 -9.88 -16.56 7.85
N ASN A 51 -10.29 -17.81 8.06
CA ASN A 51 -11.72 -18.16 8.12
C ASN A 51 -12.39 -17.45 9.31
N HIS A 52 -11.78 -17.49 10.49
CA HIS A 52 -12.32 -16.81 11.67
C HIS A 52 -12.41 -15.29 11.49
N LEU A 53 -11.43 -14.69 10.81
CA LEU A 53 -11.42 -13.26 10.50
C LEU A 53 -12.61 -12.86 9.62
N ILE A 54 -12.93 -13.67 8.59
CA ILE A 54 -14.12 -13.45 7.77
C ILE A 54 -15.39 -13.64 8.60
N ASP A 55 -15.53 -14.76 9.31
CA ASP A 55 -16.76 -15.10 10.03
C ASP A 55 -17.13 -14.06 11.10
N SER A 56 -16.12 -13.52 11.79
CA SER A 56 -16.31 -12.49 12.81
C SER A 56 -16.72 -11.12 12.23
N ASN A 57 -16.31 -10.81 11.00
CA ASN A 57 -16.47 -9.48 10.41
C ASN A 57 -17.52 -9.39 9.29
N ARG A 58 -17.88 -10.51 8.64
CA ARG A 58 -18.71 -10.54 7.40
C ARG A 58 -20.02 -9.77 7.48
N ARG A 59 -20.64 -9.70 8.66
CA ARG A 59 -21.93 -9.04 8.86
C ARG A 59 -21.81 -7.52 8.97
N PHE A 60 -20.66 -7.03 9.40
CA PHE A 60 -20.47 -5.63 9.80
C PHE A 60 -19.53 -4.86 8.88
N LEU A 61 -18.81 -5.56 8.00
CA LEU A 61 -17.76 -4.99 7.15
C LEU A 61 -18.25 -3.80 6.29
N ASP A 62 -19.50 -3.85 5.82
CA ASP A 62 -20.10 -2.75 5.05
C ASP A 62 -20.57 -1.57 5.93
N SER A 63 -20.78 -1.80 7.22
CA SER A 63 -21.21 -0.79 8.22
C SER A 63 -20.08 -0.17 9.02
N TYR A 64 -18.88 -0.75 9.00
CA TYR A 64 -17.73 -0.21 9.71
C TYR A 64 -17.39 1.21 9.24
N SER A 65 -17.13 2.08 10.21
CA SER A 65 -16.29 3.26 10.03
C SER A 65 -14.88 2.84 9.62
N GLU A 66 -14.07 3.80 9.16
CA GLU A 66 -12.68 3.52 8.78
C GLU A 66 -11.89 2.90 9.93
N GLU A 67 -11.97 3.49 11.13
CA GLU A 67 -11.25 3.01 12.31
C GLU A 67 -11.74 1.62 12.77
N GLU A 68 -13.03 1.32 12.62
CA GLU A 68 -13.54 -0.04 12.88
C GLU A 68 -13.03 -1.05 11.85
N LEU A 69 -13.01 -0.69 10.55
CA LEU A 69 -12.45 -1.56 9.51
C LEU A 69 -10.97 -1.84 9.76
N LYS A 70 -10.21 -0.80 10.15
CA LYS A 70 -8.81 -0.94 10.58
C LYS A 70 -8.69 -1.90 11.76
N ALA A 71 -9.33 -1.57 12.86
CA ALA A 71 -9.14 -2.28 14.13
C ALA A 71 -9.64 -3.73 14.08
N GLN A 72 -10.76 -3.99 13.39
CA GLN A 72 -11.42 -5.29 13.40
C GLN A 72 -10.96 -6.21 12.27
N PHE A 73 -10.43 -5.67 11.17
CA PHE A 73 -10.05 -6.46 9.99
C PHE A 73 -8.60 -6.27 9.56
N ILE A 74 -8.22 -5.04 9.19
CA ILE A 74 -6.92 -4.78 8.54
C ILE A 74 -5.77 -5.00 9.52
N ILE A 75 -5.84 -4.44 10.74
CA ILE A 75 -4.81 -4.58 11.78
C ILE A 75 -4.63 -6.06 12.18
N PRO A 76 -5.70 -6.84 12.48
CA PRO A 76 -5.56 -8.27 12.74
C PRO A 76 -4.88 -9.03 11.60
N LEU A 77 -5.24 -8.77 10.34
CA LEU A 77 -4.62 -9.40 9.18
C LEU A 77 -3.11 -9.07 9.10
N LEU A 78 -2.74 -7.80 9.26
CA LEU A 78 -1.34 -7.35 9.20
C LEU A 78 -0.52 -7.86 10.38
N ASN A 79 -1.13 -7.97 11.57
CA ASN A 79 -0.49 -8.59 12.74
C ASN A 79 -0.21 -10.08 12.50
N GLN A 80 -1.11 -10.79 11.83
CA GLN A 80 -0.90 -12.20 11.47
C GLN A 80 0.23 -12.37 10.44
N ILE A 81 0.39 -11.43 9.49
CA ILE A 81 1.56 -11.42 8.59
C ILE A 81 2.85 -11.21 9.41
N ASN A 82 2.78 -10.34 10.41
CA ASN A 82 3.89 -9.95 11.27
C ASN A 82 5.12 -9.52 10.47
N PHE A 83 5.11 -8.29 9.96
CA PHE A 83 6.26 -7.70 9.25
C PHE A 83 7.46 -7.40 10.14
N PHE A 84 7.40 -7.69 11.45
CA PHE A 84 8.52 -7.43 12.36
C PHE A 84 9.64 -8.46 12.12
N GLN A 85 10.70 -8.02 11.45
CA GLN A 85 11.90 -8.81 11.16
C GLN A 85 13.13 -7.89 11.18
N ASN A 86 14.08 -8.15 12.07
CA ASN A 86 15.23 -7.26 12.33
C ASN A 86 14.74 -5.83 12.63
N ASP A 87 15.21 -4.84 11.88
CA ASP A 87 14.78 -3.44 11.99
C ASP A 87 13.61 -3.10 11.05
N ILE A 88 12.97 -4.07 10.40
CA ILE A 88 11.84 -3.85 9.49
C ILE A 88 10.55 -4.15 10.25
N ARG A 89 9.56 -3.25 10.13
CA ARG A 89 8.23 -3.44 10.71
C ARG A 89 7.18 -2.60 10.00
N GLY A 90 5.91 -2.83 10.38
CA GLY A 90 4.79 -1.98 10.03
C GLY A 90 4.74 -0.69 10.86
N TRP A 91 4.38 0.42 10.23
CA TRP A 91 4.26 1.74 10.83
C TRP A 91 2.94 2.37 10.43
N TYR A 92 2.15 2.81 11.41
CA TYR A 92 0.92 3.56 11.18
C TYR A 92 1.15 5.06 11.38
N GLU A 93 0.45 5.87 10.59
CA GLU A 93 0.31 7.32 10.80
C GLU A 93 1.64 8.07 10.95
N ARG A 94 2.65 7.70 10.15
CA ARG A 94 3.98 8.32 10.19
C ARG A 94 4.17 9.33 9.06
N ALA A 95 4.90 10.39 9.37
CA ALA A 95 5.20 11.44 8.41
C ALA A 95 6.17 10.93 7.33
N LEU A 96 5.87 11.28 6.09
CA LEU A 96 6.73 11.08 4.93
C LEU A 96 6.77 12.37 4.10
N SER A 97 7.92 12.70 3.53
CA SER A 97 8.05 13.85 2.64
C SER A 97 9.21 13.73 1.67
N GLY A 98 9.07 14.31 0.49
CA GLY A 98 10.12 14.35 -0.53
C GLY A 98 9.85 15.41 -1.58
N VAL A 99 10.90 15.86 -2.26
CA VAL A 99 10.78 16.84 -3.35
C VAL A 99 10.84 16.12 -4.68
N ILE A 100 9.72 16.06 -5.40
CA ILE A 100 9.62 15.52 -6.77
C ILE A 100 9.44 16.69 -7.73
N ASN A 101 10.33 16.81 -8.72
CA ASN A 101 10.30 17.88 -9.72
C ASN A 101 9.98 19.29 -9.14
N GLN A 102 10.76 19.70 -8.13
CA GLN A 102 10.62 20.99 -7.42
C GLN A 102 9.30 21.17 -6.64
N VAL A 103 8.53 20.11 -6.42
CA VAL A 103 7.33 20.12 -5.58
C VAL A 103 7.56 19.27 -4.34
N LEU A 104 7.41 19.88 -3.17
CA LEU A 104 7.42 19.17 -1.89
C LEU A 104 6.10 18.42 -1.72
N LEU A 105 6.15 17.10 -1.79
CA LEU A 105 5.05 16.21 -1.41
C LEU A 105 5.26 15.79 0.04
N ARG A 106 4.22 15.86 0.87
CA ARG A 106 4.29 15.44 2.28
C ARG A 106 2.94 15.08 2.89
N GLY A 107 2.97 14.32 3.97
CA GLY A 107 1.77 13.95 4.73
C GLY A 107 2.09 12.83 5.71
N ASN A 108 1.06 12.35 6.40
CA ASN A 108 1.15 11.09 7.12
C ASN A 108 0.61 9.99 6.22
N THR A 109 1.28 8.84 6.23
CA THR A 109 0.86 7.62 5.55
C THR A 109 -0.10 6.85 6.46
N ASP A 110 -1.12 6.19 5.92
CA ASP A 110 -2.00 5.34 6.74
C ASP A 110 -1.21 4.14 7.31
N TYR A 111 -0.53 3.39 6.43
CA TYR A 111 0.38 2.31 6.81
C TYR A 111 1.55 2.16 5.85
N MET A 112 2.74 1.87 6.39
CA MET A 112 3.90 1.45 5.60
C MET A 112 4.70 0.35 6.28
N VAL A 113 5.33 -0.51 5.48
CA VAL A 113 6.42 -1.37 5.94
C VAL A 113 7.72 -0.64 5.67
N ALA A 114 8.55 -0.45 6.69
CA ALA A 114 9.79 0.29 6.58
C ALA A 114 10.85 -0.22 7.56
N GLN A 115 12.12 -0.04 7.21
CA GLN A 115 13.24 -0.16 8.15
C GLN A 115 13.24 1.01 9.12
N GLY A 116 13.58 0.78 10.40
CA GLY A 116 13.84 1.78 11.42
C GLY A 116 13.53 1.26 12.85
N ILE A 117 14.07 1.94 13.86
CA ILE A 117 13.87 1.57 15.27
C ILE A 117 12.89 2.53 15.96
N GLU A 118 13.23 3.82 16.01
CA GLU A 118 12.39 4.87 16.63
C GLU A 118 11.43 5.49 15.61
N THR A 119 11.92 5.67 14.38
CA THR A 119 11.20 6.28 13.26
C THR A 119 11.44 5.48 11.98
N PRO A 120 10.49 5.49 11.02
CA PRO A 120 10.70 4.84 9.73
C PRO A 120 11.76 5.61 8.91
N GLU A 121 12.72 4.89 8.36
CA GLU A 121 13.86 5.44 7.60
C GLU A 121 13.80 5.06 6.12
N LYS A 122 13.57 3.77 5.83
CA LYS A 122 13.53 3.23 4.45
C LYS A 122 12.21 2.51 4.17
N PRO A 123 11.19 3.18 3.59
CA PRO A 123 9.89 2.58 3.30
C PRO A 123 9.93 1.61 2.12
N TYR A 124 9.33 0.43 2.24
CA TYR A 124 9.35 -0.63 1.21
C TYR A 124 7.98 -0.99 0.64
N PHE A 125 6.91 -0.70 1.37
CA PHE A 125 5.55 -1.00 0.96
C PHE A 125 4.58 -0.06 1.67
N PHE A 126 3.46 0.27 1.03
CA PHE A 126 2.41 1.12 1.60
C PHE A 126 1.05 0.44 1.49
N ILE A 127 0.18 0.68 2.47
CA ILE A 127 -1.25 0.40 2.38
C ILE A 127 -1.97 1.71 2.64
N GLN A 128 -2.79 2.12 1.68
CA GLN A 128 -3.59 3.33 1.77
C GLN A 128 -5.07 3.00 1.87
N GLU A 129 -5.76 3.57 2.84
CA GLU A 129 -7.16 3.30 3.07
C GLU A 129 -8.03 4.42 2.47
N TYR A 130 -9.20 4.04 1.96
CA TYR A 130 -10.18 5.02 1.52
C TYR A 130 -11.00 5.54 2.69
N LYS A 131 -10.93 6.86 2.86
CA LYS A 131 -11.68 7.60 3.86
C LYS A 131 -12.92 8.19 3.19
N LYS A 132 -14.11 7.61 3.45
CA LYS A 132 -15.38 8.04 2.82
C LYS A 132 -15.66 9.53 3.05
N GLU A 133 -15.25 10.05 4.21
CA GLU A 133 -15.39 11.44 4.62
C GLU A 133 -14.53 12.43 3.82
N LEU A 134 -13.51 11.95 3.09
CA LEU A 134 -12.66 12.81 2.25
C LEU A 134 -13.25 13.04 0.83
N GLY A 135 -14.45 12.51 0.54
CA GLY A 135 -15.17 12.70 -0.71
C GLY A 135 -14.61 11.90 -1.87
N ASP A 136 -14.59 12.48 -3.08
CA ASP A 136 -14.18 11.83 -4.34
C ASP A 136 -12.66 11.52 -4.45
N LYS A 137 -11.91 11.69 -3.37
CA LYS A 137 -10.46 11.52 -3.37
C LYS A 137 -10.08 10.05 -3.36
N HIS A 138 -9.61 9.59 -4.51
CA HIS A 138 -9.25 8.19 -4.68
C HIS A 138 -7.93 7.87 -3.94
N PRO A 139 -7.89 6.83 -3.08
CA PRO A 139 -6.73 6.52 -2.22
C PRO A 139 -5.46 6.22 -3.04
N LYS A 140 -5.63 5.65 -4.24
CA LYS A 140 -4.59 5.49 -5.26
C LYS A 140 -3.73 6.74 -5.47
N ASN A 141 -4.30 7.95 -5.50
CA ASN A 141 -3.52 9.16 -5.81
C ASN A 141 -2.52 9.48 -4.70
N GLN A 142 -2.98 9.36 -3.44
CA GLN A 142 -2.11 9.44 -2.27
C GLN A 142 -1.04 8.35 -2.31
N LEU A 143 -1.44 7.10 -2.54
CA LEU A 143 -0.51 5.97 -2.63
C LEU A 143 0.59 6.19 -3.68
N LEU A 144 0.24 6.66 -4.90
CA LEU A 144 1.21 6.96 -5.95
C LEU A 144 2.21 8.04 -5.52
N ALA A 145 1.75 9.07 -4.83
CA ALA A 145 2.61 10.14 -4.33
C ALA A 145 3.59 9.66 -3.25
N GLU A 146 3.12 8.83 -2.31
CA GLU A 146 3.93 8.22 -1.26
C GLU A 146 4.98 7.27 -1.85
N MET A 147 4.57 6.41 -2.79
CA MET A 147 5.49 5.52 -3.50
C MET A 147 6.56 6.29 -4.27
N MET A 148 6.21 7.38 -4.97
CA MET A 148 7.22 8.22 -5.65
C MET A 148 8.25 8.81 -4.69
N VAL A 149 7.80 9.29 -3.53
CA VAL A 149 8.69 9.83 -2.50
C VAL A 149 9.61 8.74 -1.96
N ALA A 150 9.07 7.56 -1.63
CA ALA A 150 9.87 6.44 -1.16
C ALA A 150 10.90 5.95 -2.18
N MET A 151 10.52 5.86 -3.46
CA MET A 151 11.44 5.51 -4.55
C MET A 151 12.63 6.46 -4.60
N GLN A 152 12.40 7.77 -4.44
CA GLN A 152 13.49 8.74 -4.39
C GLN A 152 14.35 8.59 -3.13
N LEU A 153 13.75 8.39 -1.96
CA LEU A 153 14.49 8.22 -0.70
C LEU A 153 15.35 6.94 -0.71
N ASN A 154 14.87 5.90 -1.37
CA ASN A 154 15.52 4.59 -1.40
C ASN A 154 16.47 4.41 -2.58
N GLU A 155 16.50 5.36 -3.52
CA GLU A 155 17.19 5.23 -4.82
C GLU A 155 16.70 4.03 -5.66
N GLU A 156 15.40 3.74 -5.58
CA GLU A 156 14.77 2.60 -6.25
C GLU A 156 13.92 3.04 -7.45
N ASN A 157 13.82 2.16 -8.45
CA ASN A 157 13.02 2.40 -9.66
C ASN A 157 11.71 1.60 -9.70
N LEU A 158 11.43 0.82 -8.66
CA LEU A 158 10.19 0.08 -8.51
C LEU A 158 9.68 0.18 -7.08
N MET A 159 8.37 0.41 -6.91
CA MET A 159 7.72 0.39 -5.62
C MET A 159 6.41 -0.36 -5.71
N ARG A 160 6.04 -1.02 -4.60
CA ARG A 160 4.77 -1.74 -4.46
C ARG A 160 3.95 -1.09 -3.37
N GLY A 161 2.63 -1.20 -3.51
CA GLY A 161 1.69 -0.77 -2.50
C GLY A 161 0.34 -1.43 -2.70
N ALA A 162 -0.57 -1.15 -1.79
CA ALA A 162 -1.96 -1.49 -1.92
C ALA A 162 -2.84 -0.32 -1.50
N PHE A 163 -4.07 -0.28 -2.01
CA PHE A 163 -5.12 0.52 -1.42
C PHE A 163 -6.35 -0.32 -1.13
N VAL A 164 -7.10 0.10 -0.09
CA VAL A 164 -8.28 -0.61 0.39
C VAL A 164 -9.49 0.31 0.29
N ILE A 165 -10.55 -0.17 -0.36
CA ILE A 165 -11.86 0.50 -0.44
C ILE A 165 -12.90 -0.46 0.11
N SER A 166 -13.35 -0.21 1.36
CA SER A 166 -14.25 -1.13 2.07
C SER A 166 -13.64 -2.55 2.08
N ARG A 167 -14.31 -3.56 1.53
CA ARG A 167 -13.83 -4.96 1.44
C ARG A 167 -12.87 -5.24 0.28
N PHE A 168 -12.60 -4.27 -0.58
CA PHE A 168 -11.84 -4.50 -1.80
C PHE A 168 -10.40 -4.02 -1.65
N TRP A 169 -9.47 -4.94 -1.89
CA TRP A 169 -8.03 -4.67 -1.93
C TRP A 169 -7.57 -4.57 -3.38
N ASN A 170 -6.75 -3.56 -3.65
CA ASN A 170 -6.08 -3.37 -4.94
C ASN A 170 -4.59 -3.27 -4.69
N PHE A 171 -3.79 -4.01 -5.45
CA PHE A 171 -2.34 -3.89 -5.41
C PHE A 171 -1.85 -3.03 -6.56
N VAL A 172 -0.81 -2.25 -6.30
CA VAL A 172 -0.24 -1.29 -7.25
C VAL A 172 1.26 -1.50 -7.37
N ILE A 173 1.75 -1.50 -8.60
CA ILE A 173 3.18 -1.39 -8.89
C ILE A 173 3.42 -0.05 -9.56
N LEU A 174 4.37 0.72 -9.06
CA LEU A 174 4.87 1.94 -9.68
C LEU A 174 6.29 1.71 -10.18
N LYS A 175 6.57 2.04 -11.44
CA LYS A 175 7.88 1.94 -12.06
C LYS A 175 8.34 3.31 -12.55
N LYS A 176 9.60 3.66 -12.29
CA LYS A 176 10.26 4.82 -12.89
C LYS A 176 10.97 4.36 -14.15
N ILE A 177 10.54 4.88 -15.30
CA ILE A 177 11.03 4.48 -16.64
C ILE A 177 11.93 5.55 -17.28
N GLY A 178 12.19 6.64 -16.57
CA GLY A 178 13.10 7.71 -16.96
C GLY A 178 12.97 8.91 -16.04
N ASP A 179 13.61 10.02 -16.42
CA ASP A 179 13.57 11.26 -15.65
C ASP A 179 12.14 11.82 -15.58
N ASN A 180 11.59 11.87 -14.37
CA ASN A 180 10.21 12.27 -14.09
C ASN A 180 9.15 11.51 -14.92
N ARG A 181 9.47 10.29 -15.40
CA ARG A 181 8.57 9.43 -16.17
C ARG A 181 8.27 8.15 -15.42
N TYR A 182 6.98 7.87 -15.26
CA TYR A 182 6.47 6.78 -14.46
C TYR A 182 5.36 6.00 -15.17
N GLU A 183 5.33 4.71 -14.94
CA GLU A 183 4.19 3.86 -15.28
C GLU A 183 3.69 3.19 -14.01
N TYR A 184 2.37 3.12 -13.86
CA TYR A 184 1.77 2.34 -12.79
C TYR A 184 0.78 1.32 -13.31
N PHE A 185 0.66 0.23 -12.57
CA PHE A 185 -0.17 -0.92 -12.86
C PHE A 185 -1.06 -1.19 -11.66
N ARG A 186 -2.30 -1.60 -11.89
CA ARG A 186 -3.23 -2.02 -10.84
C ARG A 186 -3.62 -3.46 -11.07
N SER A 187 -3.69 -4.24 -10.00
CA SER A 187 -4.29 -5.56 -10.06
C SER A 187 -5.81 -5.46 -10.24
N PRO A 188 -6.49 -6.56 -10.60
CA PRO A 188 -7.89 -6.73 -10.28
C PRO A 188 -8.17 -6.54 -8.77
N ASP A 189 -9.43 -6.24 -8.45
CA ASP A 189 -9.88 -6.13 -7.06
C ASP A 189 -9.94 -7.51 -6.40
N PHE A 190 -9.46 -7.60 -5.16
CA PHE A 190 -9.62 -8.76 -4.29
C PHE A 190 -10.65 -8.47 -3.20
N ASN A 191 -11.69 -9.28 -3.12
CA ASN A 191 -12.76 -9.18 -2.13
C ASN A 191 -12.46 -10.09 -0.94
N VAL A 192 -12.21 -9.47 0.22
CA VAL A 192 -11.86 -10.21 1.45
C VAL A 192 -12.96 -11.14 1.97
N LEU A 193 -14.21 -11.02 1.50
CA LEU A 193 -15.29 -11.94 1.89
C LEU A 193 -15.25 -13.27 1.13
N LYS A 194 -14.41 -13.39 0.10
CA LYS A 194 -14.15 -14.66 -0.58
C LYS A 194 -12.85 -15.23 -0.03
N ILE A 195 -12.92 -16.38 0.64
CA ILE A 195 -11.76 -16.98 1.32
C ILE A 195 -10.55 -17.15 0.38
N GLN A 196 -10.75 -17.59 -0.86
CA GLN A 196 -9.68 -17.76 -1.85
C GLN A 196 -8.97 -16.43 -2.19
N GLU A 197 -9.72 -15.32 -2.26
CA GLU A 197 -9.15 -14.00 -2.53
C GLU A 197 -8.48 -13.42 -1.28
N LEU A 198 -8.99 -13.70 -0.08
CA LEU A 198 -8.31 -13.35 1.18
C LEU A 198 -7.01 -14.12 1.36
N GLU A 199 -6.98 -15.42 1.05
CA GLU A 199 -5.78 -16.24 1.01
C GLU A 199 -4.76 -15.66 0.03
N GLN A 200 -5.19 -15.22 -1.15
CA GLN A 200 -4.30 -14.58 -2.12
C GLN A 200 -3.78 -13.22 -1.61
N ILE A 201 -4.62 -12.40 -0.96
CA ILE A 201 -4.15 -11.16 -0.28
C ILE A 201 -3.09 -11.51 0.76
N TYR A 202 -3.32 -12.55 1.56
CA TYR A 202 -2.38 -13.01 2.59
C TYR A 202 -1.04 -13.44 1.96
N ILE A 203 -1.07 -14.24 0.88
CA ILE A 203 0.13 -14.65 0.13
C ILE A 203 0.86 -13.43 -0.45
N ASN A 204 0.14 -12.48 -1.03
CA ASN A 204 0.72 -11.26 -1.59
C ASN A 204 1.44 -10.42 -0.51
N LEU A 205 0.89 -10.36 0.70
CA LEU A 205 1.51 -9.68 1.84
C LEU A 205 2.70 -10.48 2.39
N GLN A 206 2.61 -11.81 2.46
CA GLN A 206 3.74 -12.67 2.81
C GLN A 206 4.88 -12.56 1.80
N ALA A 207 4.58 -12.35 0.52
CA ALA A 207 5.57 -12.10 -0.50
C ALA A 207 6.34 -10.79 -0.25
N ILE A 208 5.67 -9.74 0.24
CA ILE A 208 6.33 -8.50 0.66
C ILE A 208 7.29 -8.77 1.82
N LYS A 209 6.84 -9.53 2.83
CA LYS A 209 7.68 -9.93 3.96
C LYS A 209 8.91 -10.73 3.50
N GLY A 210 8.71 -11.69 2.61
CA GLY A 210 9.78 -12.52 2.03
C GLY A 210 10.83 -11.75 1.22
N MET A 211 10.58 -10.50 0.83
CA MET A 211 11.62 -9.65 0.20
C MET A 211 12.73 -9.25 1.17
N PHE A 212 12.48 -9.38 2.48
CA PHE A 212 13.42 -9.00 3.54
C PHE A 212 14.08 -10.18 4.23
N ASP A 213 13.61 -11.41 3.96
CA ASP A 213 14.22 -12.64 4.44
C ASP A 213 15.55 -12.86 3.69
N LYS A 214 16.66 -12.39 4.29
CA LYS A 214 18.03 -12.67 3.87
C LYS A 214 18.76 -13.52 4.91
#